data_AF-M0P9N2-F1
#
_entry.id   AF-M0P9N2-F1
#
_cell.length_a   1.000
_cell.length_b   1.000
_cell.length_c   1.000
_cell.angle_alpha   90.00
_cell.angle_beta   90.00
_cell.angle_gamma   90.00
#
_symmetry.space_group_name_H-M   'P 1'
#
loop_
_entity.id
_entity.type
_entity.pdbx_description
1 polymer ?
#
loop_
_entity_poly.entity_id
_entity_poly.type
_entity_poly.pdbx_seq_one_letter_code
_entity_poly.pdbx_strand_id
1 'polypeptide(L)'
;MSTTTRTPVRASALRTLSVLLAFTAVVGLVLGTAGFSAMEADRGLAVNVTDDTSAYLGYEPVVAESAAIEAGRPAVAVTYRNQFSGDLTAFDVDVSTDHPDVTVASVDAPETLPGGTERPVRVTLECDREAPVELRFDADGSGGGVSVSLNRTHEVTCAPGAPAEAIGRLTDGNLDASGDEPLTSEMVSKTDRGG
;
A
#
# COMPACT_ATOMS: atom_id res chain seq x y z
N MET A 1 30.37 -8.65 102.71
CA MET A 1 31.33 -8.76 101.59
C MET A 1 30.68 -9.63 100.52
N SER A 2 30.32 -9.05 99.37
CA SER A 2 29.73 -9.82 98.26
C SER A 2 30.55 -9.52 97.01
N THR A 3 31.30 -10.52 96.59
CA THR A 3 32.11 -10.57 95.38
C THR A 3 31.18 -10.73 94.18
N THR A 4 31.15 -9.75 93.29
CA THR A 4 30.48 -9.84 91.98
C THR A 4 31.41 -10.55 91.00
N THR A 5 31.08 -11.80 90.69
CA THR A 5 31.71 -12.60 89.64
C THR A 5 31.27 -12.09 88.26
N ARG A 6 32.19 -11.57 87.45
CA ARG A 6 31.94 -11.27 86.02
C ARG A 6 31.96 -12.57 85.21
N THR A 7 30.87 -12.87 84.52
CA THR A 7 30.77 -14.00 83.59
C THR A 7 31.09 -13.55 82.15
N PRO A 8 32.01 -14.23 81.42
CA PRO A 8 32.40 -13.87 80.07
C PRO A 8 31.55 -14.63 79.05
N VAL A 9 30.36 -14.12 78.72
CA VAL A 9 29.53 -14.72 77.66
C VAL A 9 28.99 -13.61 76.75
N ARG A 10 29.86 -12.99 75.96
CA ARG A 10 29.41 -12.08 74.89
C ARG A 10 30.10 -12.28 73.55
N ALA A 11 31.34 -12.77 73.50
CA ALA A 11 32.07 -12.88 72.23
C ALA A 11 31.53 -13.97 71.29
N SER A 12 31.12 -15.13 71.82
CA SER A 12 30.63 -16.26 71.01
C SER A 12 29.24 -16.00 70.42
N ALA A 13 28.30 -15.51 71.24
CA ALA A 13 26.93 -15.21 70.80
C ALA A 13 26.87 -14.09 69.76
N LEU A 14 27.76 -13.08 69.87
CA LEU A 14 27.87 -12.01 68.87
C LEU A 14 28.49 -12.53 67.57
N ARG A 15 29.43 -13.47 67.64
CA ARG A 15 30.04 -14.11 66.45
C ARG A 15 29.04 -15.00 65.72
N THR A 16 28.26 -15.82 66.43
CA THR A 16 27.24 -16.66 65.80
C THR A 16 26.13 -15.83 65.17
N LEU A 17 25.72 -14.75 65.83
CA LEU A 17 24.72 -13.83 65.28
C LEU A 17 25.23 -13.10 64.02
N SER A 18 26.50 -12.69 64.00
CA SER A 18 27.13 -12.07 62.82
C SER A 18 27.25 -13.04 61.65
N VAL A 19 27.63 -14.30 61.90
CA VAL A 19 27.70 -15.35 60.86
C VAL A 19 26.32 -15.64 60.27
N LEU A 20 25.27 -15.71 61.11
CA LEU A 20 23.90 -15.91 60.64
C LEU A 20 23.40 -14.74 59.78
N LEU A 21 23.72 -13.51 60.18
CA LEU A 21 23.38 -12.30 59.42
C LEU A 21 24.11 -12.24 58.08
N ALA A 22 25.40 -12.61 58.05
CA ALA A 22 26.17 -12.67 56.82
C ALA A 22 25.62 -13.75 55.87
N PHE A 23 25.26 -14.92 56.40
CA PHE A 23 24.71 -16.02 55.60
C PHE A 23 23.34 -15.66 55.00
N THR A 24 22.45 -15.04 55.77
CA THR A 24 21.14 -14.58 55.27
C THR A 24 21.27 -13.47 54.23
N ALA A 25 22.24 -12.55 54.39
CA ALA A 25 22.53 -11.54 53.38
C ALA A 25 23.01 -12.14 52.06
N VAL A 26 23.90 -13.15 52.10
CA VAL A 26 24.40 -13.83 50.89
C VAL A 26 23.28 -14.60 50.18
N VAL A 27 22.43 -15.31 50.93
CA VAL A 27 21.29 -16.04 50.35
C VAL A 27 20.26 -15.08 49.73
N GLY A 28 19.98 -13.94 50.38
CA GLY A 28 19.11 -12.90 49.83
C GLY A 28 19.63 -12.26 48.55
N LEU A 29 20.97 -12.11 48.43
CA LEU A 29 21.58 -11.53 47.23
C LEU A 29 21.52 -12.47 46.01
N VAL A 30 21.67 -13.78 46.22
CA VAL A 30 21.59 -14.80 45.15
C VAL A 30 20.15 -14.99 44.65
N LEU A 31 19.16 -14.88 45.53
CA LEU A 31 17.73 -14.93 45.14
C LEU A 31 17.23 -13.59 44.58
N GLY A 32 17.88 -12.47 44.92
CA GLY A 32 17.48 -11.13 44.50
C GLY A 32 17.74 -10.81 43.02
N THR A 33 18.68 -11.50 42.36
CA THR A 33 18.96 -11.30 40.93
C THR A 33 17.98 -12.03 40.00
N ALA A 34 17.12 -12.91 40.53
CA ALA A 34 16.04 -13.55 39.76
C ALA A 34 14.78 -12.66 39.64
N GLY A 35 14.78 -11.46 40.22
CA GLY A 35 13.64 -10.54 40.23
C GLY A 35 13.41 -9.79 38.91
N PHE A 36 14.38 -9.80 37.99
CA PHE A 36 14.15 -9.38 36.60
C PHE A 36 13.74 -10.60 35.79
N SER A 37 12.60 -11.19 36.12
CA SER A 37 11.83 -11.84 35.06
C SER A 37 11.44 -10.68 34.15
N ALA A 38 12.10 -10.58 33.00
CA ALA A 38 11.59 -9.79 31.90
C ALA A 38 10.20 -10.35 31.63
N MET A 39 9.18 -9.73 32.24
CA MET A 39 7.85 -9.86 31.73
C MET A 39 7.91 -9.14 30.39
N GLU A 40 8.26 -9.90 29.35
CA GLU A 40 7.70 -9.70 28.02
C GLU A 40 6.19 -9.78 28.23
N ALA A 41 5.62 -8.65 28.66
CA ALA A 41 4.25 -8.39 28.39
C ALA A 41 4.19 -8.42 26.86
N ASP A 42 3.73 -9.54 26.31
CA ASP A 42 3.03 -9.58 25.04
C ASP A 42 1.92 -8.54 25.15
N ARG A 43 2.28 -7.27 25.01
CA ARG A 43 1.39 -6.28 24.47
C ARG A 43 1.29 -6.67 23.02
N GLY A 44 0.50 -7.72 22.78
CA GLY A 44 -0.16 -7.96 21.53
C GLY A 44 -1.04 -6.75 21.27
N LEU A 45 -0.43 -5.63 20.87
CA LEU A 45 -1.01 -4.85 19.83
C LEU A 45 -1.05 -5.81 18.65
N ALA A 46 -2.19 -6.48 18.51
CA ALA A 46 -2.74 -6.62 17.19
C ALA A 46 -2.80 -5.19 16.66
N VAL A 47 -1.75 -4.81 15.93
CA VAL A 47 -1.78 -3.63 15.08
C VAL A 47 -2.79 -4.02 14.02
N ASN A 48 -4.06 -3.83 14.32
CA ASN A 48 -5.10 -3.85 13.32
C ASN A 48 -4.73 -2.65 12.46
N VAL A 49 -4.08 -2.93 11.33
CA VAL A 49 -3.86 -1.95 10.26
C VAL A 49 -5.25 -1.44 9.97
N THR A 50 -5.52 -0.25 10.51
CA THR A 50 -6.83 0.36 10.48
C THR A 50 -7.17 0.57 9.03
N ASP A 51 -8.40 0.21 8.63
CA ASP A 51 -8.90 0.47 7.29
C ASP A 51 -8.58 1.92 6.90
N ASP A 52 -7.82 2.08 5.82
CA ASP A 52 -7.21 3.35 5.40
C ASP A 52 -8.27 4.46 5.17
N THR A 53 -9.53 4.07 4.98
CA THR A 53 -10.68 4.97 4.88
C THR A 53 -10.93 5.81 6.13
N SER A 54 -10.47 5.34 7.30
CA SER A 54 -10.64 6.03 8.59
C SER A 54 -9.40 6.79 9.07
N ALA A 55 -8.32 6.82 8.27
CA ALA A 55 -7.15 7.63 8.56
C ALA A 55 -7.44 9.13 8.37
N TYR A 56 -6.71 9.97 9.10
CA TYR A 56 -6.84 11.43 8.98
C TYR A 56 -6.54 11.94 7.56
N LEU A 57 -5.62 11.27 6.86
CA LEU A 57 -5.52 11.31 5.41
C LEU A 57 -6.00 9.95 4.90
N GLY A 58 -7.26 9.89 4.46
CA GLY A 58 -7.89 8.70 3.93
C GLY A 58 -7.43 8.40 2.51
N TYR A 59 -7.32 7.12 2.19
CA TYR A 59 -6.95 6.61 0.87
C TYR A 59 -7.97 5.57 0.44
N GLU A 60 -8.57 5.76 -0.74
CA GLU A 60 -9.58 4.87 -1.29
C GLU A 60 -9.32 4.60 -2.79
N PRO A 61 -8.99 3.35 -3.17
CA PRO A 61 -8.86 2.99 -4.58
C PRO A 61 -10.23 3.02 -5.26
N VAL A 62 -10.31 3.72 -6.40
CA VAL A 62 -11.56 3.88 -7.18
C VAL A 62 -11.69 2.81 -8.25
N VAL A 63 -10.56 2.42 -8.84
CA VAL A 63 -10.50 1.23 -9.68
C VAL A 63 -10.49 0.01 -8.75
N ALA A 64 -11.34 -0.97 -9.06
CA ALA A 64 -11.31 -2.24 -8.34
C ALA A 64 -9.93 -2.89 -8.54
N GLU A 65 -9.55 -3.76 -7.61
CA GLU A 65 -8.30 -4.54 -7.72
C GLU A 65 -8.20 -5.19 -9.11
N SER A 66 -7.05 -5.00 -9.76
CA SER A 66 -6.75 -5.49 -11.11
C SER A 66 -7.65 -4.93 -12.23
N ALA A 67 -8.43 -3.88 -12.00
CA ALA A 67 -9.21 -3.23 -13.06
C ALA A 67 -8.30 -2.58 -14.11
N ALA A 68 -8.79 -2.55 -15.35
CA ALA A 68 -8.02 -2.10 -16.50
C ALA A 68 -7.97 -0.56 -16.61
N ILE A 69 -6.76 -0.01 -16.68
CA ILE A 69 -6.47 1.35 -17.13
C ILE A 69 -5.98 1.25 -18.56
N GLU A 70 -6.72 1.86 -19.49
CA GLU A 70 -6.37 1.86 -20.91
C GLU A 70 -5.22 2.84 -21.18
N ALA A 71 -4.19 2.36 -21.86
CA ALA A 71 -2.98 3.12 -22.15
C ALA A 71 -3.30 4.42 -22.90
N GLY A 72 -2.60 5.49 -22.53
CA GLY A 72 -2.77 6.83 -23.08
C GLY A 72 -4.05 7.54 -22.68
N ARG A 73 -4.90 6.95 -21.81
CA ARG A 73 -6.11 7.59 -21.30
C ARG A 73 -6.08 7.78 -19.78
N PRO A 74 -6.39 9.00 -19.28
CA PRO A 74 -6.41 9.26 -17.86
C PRO A 74 -7.58 8.54 -17.19
N ALA A 75 -7.28 7.77 -16.14
CA ALA A 75 -8.27 7.09 -15.32
C ALA A 75 -8.15 7.55 -13.86
N VAL A 76 -9.27 7.62 -13.13
CA VAL A 76 -9.21 7.88 -11.67
C VAL A 76 -8.70 6.63 -10.99
N ALA A 77 -7.50 6.68 -10.42
CA ALA A 77 -6.91 5.53 -9.74
C ALA A 77 -7.37 5.48 -8.27
N VAL A 78 -7.27 6.61 -7.57
CA VAL A 78 -7.50 6.70 -6.13
C VAL A 78 -8.20 8.00 -5.77
N THR A 79 -8.80 8.05 -4.59
CA THR A 79 -9.36 9.25 -3.96
C THR A 79 -8.73 9.44 -2.60
N TYR A 80 -8.28 10.67 -2.32
CA TYR A 80 -7.79 11.07 -1.01
C TYR A 80 -8.84 11.88 -0.26
N ARG A 81 -9.00 11.57 1.03
CA ARG A 81 -9.91 12.28 1.95
C ARG A 81 -9.12 12.97 3.04
N ASN A 82 -9.29 14.29 3.20
CA ASN A 82 -8.74 14.99 4.36
C ASN A 82 -9.79 15.01 5.49
N GLN A 83 -9.52 14.34 6.59
CA GLN A 83 -10.36 14.37 7.81
C GLN A 83 -9.80 15.31 8.89
N PHE A 84 -8.70 16.01 8.64
CA PHE A 84 -8.27 17.12 9.49
C PHE A 84 -9.31 18.24 9.42
N SER A 85 -9.43 18.99 10.51
CA SER A 85 -10.31 20.16 10.58
C SER A 85 -9.79 21.36 9.77
N GLY A 86 -8.51 21.34 9.39
CA GLY A 86 -7.85 22.36 8.59
C GLY A 86 -7.49 21.87 7.18
N ASP A 87 -7.26 22.82 6.29
CA ASP A 87 -6.86 22.56 4.92
C ASP A 87 -5.41 22.12 4.83
N LEU A 88 -5.12 21.13 3.97
CA LEU A 88 -3.78 20.86 3.47
C LEU A 88 -3.55 21.81 2.28
N THR A 89 -2.91 22.95 2.56
CA THR A 89 -2.63 24.01 1.59
C THR A 89 -1.48 23.68 0.63
N ALA A 90 -0.73 22.62 0.94
CA ALA A 90 0.17 21.96 0.01
C ALA A 90 -0.11 20.46 0.11
N PHE A 91 -0.46 19.85 -1.01
CA PHE A 91 -0.69 18.43 -1.14
C PHE A 91 -0.06 17.96 -2.45
N ASP A 92 0.79 16.94 -2.36
CA ASP A 92 1.53 16.39 -3.48
C ASP A 92 1.34 14.87 -3.49
N VAL A 93 1.25 14.29 -4.69
CA VAL A 93 1.09 12.85 -4.88
C VAL A 93 1.99 12.42 -6.03
N ASP A 94 3.03 11.68 -5.67
CA ASP A 94 3.90 10.99 -6.60
C ASP A 94 3.37 9.58 -6.88
N VAL A 95 3.38 9.18 -8.15
CA VAL A 95 3.00 7.82 -8.56
C VAL A 95 4.13 7.18 -9.35
N SER A 96 4.55 6.00 -8.92
CA SER A 96 5.63 5.25 -9.55
C SER A 96 5.30 3.77 -9.75
N THR A 97 6.07 3.10 -10.60
CA THR A 97 6.01 1.65 -10.79
C THR A 97 7.40 1.10 -11.08
N ASP A 98 7.67 -0.12 -10.64
CA ASP A 98 8.89 -0.86 -10.98
C ASP A 98 8.69 -1.78 -12.20
N HIS A 99 7.51 -1.78 -12.82
CA HIS A 99 7.22 -2.66 -13.95
C HIS A 99 8.02 -2.23 -15.20
N PRO A 100 8.83 -3.12 -15.82
CA PRO A 100 9.78 -2.72 -16.86
C PRO A 100 9.12 -2.26 -18.17
N ASP A 101 7.94 -2.80 -18.48
CA ASP A 101 7.23 -2.53 -19.73
C ASP A 101 6.06 -1.53 -19.57
N VAL A 102 5.91 -0.90 -18.39
CA VAL A 102 4.84 0.08 -18.13
C VAL A 102 5.43 1.38 -17.61
N THR A 103 4.96 2.50 -18.16
CA THR A 103 5.37 3.84 -17.73
C THR A 103 4.19 4.63 -17.20
N VAL A 104 4.39 5.38 -16.12
CA VAL A 104 3.44 6.42 -15.68
C VAL A 104 3.69 7.66 -16.55
N ALA A 105 2.79 7.95 -17.49
CA ALA A 105 2.95 9.07 -18.41
C ALA A 105 2.57 10.42 -17.79
N SER A 106 1.55 10.43 -16.93
CA SER A 106 1.13 11.63 -16.22
C SER A 106 0.35 11.29 -14.96
N VAL A 107 0.49 12.16 -13.96
CA VAL A 107 -0.34 12.17 -12.75
C VAL A 107 -1.04 13.53 -12.68
N ASP A 108 -2.36 13.51 -12.53
CA ASP A 108 -3.18 14.69 -12.26
C ASP A 108 -3.72 14.56 -10.84
N ALA A 109 -3.04 15.28 -9.93
CA ALA A 109 -3.32 15.31 -8.51
C ALA A 109 -3.64 16.75 -8.07
N PRO A 110 -4.49 16.93 -7.06
CA PRO A 110 -4.81 18.26 -6.54
C PRO A 110 -3.64 18.83 -5.75
N GLU A 111 -3.28 20.10 -5.94
CA GLU A 111 -2.22 20.76 -5.16
C GLU A 111 -2.65 21.11 -3.72
N THR A 112 -3.94 21.01 -3.42
CA THR A 112 -4.53 21.29 -2.10
C THR A 112 -5.64 20.31 -1.78
N LEU A 113 -5.81 20.00 -0.50
CA LEU A 113 -6.88 19.13 -0.03
C LEU A 113 -7.60 19.79 1.17
N PRO A 114 -8.70 20.51 0.93
CA PRO A 114 -9.45 21.17 1.99
C PRO A 114 -9.99 20.19 3.05
N GLY A 115 -10.10 20.67 4.29
CA GLY A 115 -10.60 19.89 5.42
C GLY A 115 -12.00 19.33 5.17
N GLY A 116 -12.22 18.06 5.47
CA GLY A 116 -13.49 17.35 5.29
C GLY A 116 -13.85 17.04 3.84
N THR A 117 -12.95 17.24 2.88
CA THR A 117 -13.22 17.02 1.44
C THR A 117 -12.49 15.81 0.88
N GLU A 118 -12.91 15.43 -0.31
CA GLU A 118 -12.27 14.38 -1.11
C GLU A 118 -11.88 14.90 -2.48
N ARG A 119 -10.76 14.39 -2.98
CA ARG A 119 -10.27 14.68 -4.32
C ARG A 119 -9.70 13.43 -4.99
N PRO A 120 -10.03 13.20 -6.27
CA PRO A 120 -9.48 12.10 -7.03
C PRO A 120 -8.05 12.42 -7.51
N VAL A 121 -7.25 11.38 -7.68
CA VAL A 121 -5.99 11.41 -8.43
C VAL A 121 -6.17 10.59 -9.70
N ARG A 122 -5.84 11.18 -10.84
CA ARG A 122 -5.89 10.51 -12.14
C ARG A 122 -4.50 10.13 -12.58
N VAL A 123 -4.38 8.93 -13.14
CA VAL A 123 -3.13 8.40 -13.67
C VAL A 123 -3.34 8.03 -15.12
N THR A 124 -2.35 8.35 -15.96
CA THR A 124 -2.24 7.86 -17.32
C THR A 124 -1.06 6.90 -17.38
N LEU A 125 -1.31 5.67 -17.84
CA LEU A 125 -0.29 4.66 -18.03
C LEU A 125 -0.01 4.47 -19.52
N GLU A 126 1.18 3.97 -19.84
CA GLU A 126 1.58 3.53 -21.18
C GLU A 126 2.09 2.10 -21.11
N CYS A 127 1.58 1.24 -21.98
CA CYS A 127 1.99 -0.16 -22.12
C CYS A 127 1.67 -0.72 -23.52
N ASP A 128 2.54 -1.58 -24.04
CA ASP A 128 2.35 -2.23 -25.34
C ASP A 128 1.52 -3.54 -25.26
N ARG A 129 1.46 -4.13 -24.06
CA ARG A 129 0.75 -5.39 -23.79
C ARG A 129 0.00 -5.27 -22.47
N GLU A 130 -1.08 -6.05 -22.37
CA GLU A 130 -1.82 -6.15 -21.13
C GLU A 130 -0.92 -6.75 -20.03
N ALA A 131 -0.82 -6.06 -18.89
CA ALA A 131 0.00 -6.49 -17.77
C ALA A 131 -0.57 -6.00 -16.43
N PRO A 132 -0.53 -6.83 -15.37
CA PRO A 132 -0.76 -6.36 -14.01
C PRO A 132 0.43 -5.50 -13.56
N VAL A 133 0.14 -4.39 -12.90
CA VAL A 133 1.11 -3.37 -12.49
C VAL A 133 0.80 -2.95 -11.07
N GLU A 134 1.80 -3.04 -10.21
CA GLU A 134 1.77 -2.41 -8.89
C GLU A 134 2.16 -0.94 -9.05
N LEU A 135 1.23 -0.04 -8.72
CA LEU A 135 1.48 1.39 -8.60
C LEU A 135 1.76 1.73 -7.15
N ARG A 136 2.81 2.52 -6.90
CA ARG A 136 3.11 3.11 -5.60
C ARG A 136 2.67 4.57 -5.60
N PHE A 137 1.92 4.95 -4.58
CA PHE A 137 1.40 6.29 -4.35
C PHE A 137 2.05 6.84 -3.08
N ASP A 138 2.90 7.84 -3.25
CA ASP A 138 3.53 8.58 -2.16
C ASP A 138 2.86 9.95 -2.07
N ALA A 139 2.09 10.18 -1.00
CA ALA A 139 1.33 11.41 -0.81
C ALA A 139 1.84 12.18 0.41
N ASP A 140 2.18 13.46 0.20
CA ASP A 140 2.63 14.37 1.24
C ASP A 140 1.69 15.57 1.34
N GLY A 141 1.30 15.92 2.56
CA GLY A 141 0.36 16.99 2.83
C GLY A 141 0.80 17.88 3.98
N SER A 142 0.63 19.19 3.83
CA SER A 142 0.87 20.16 4.91
C SER A 142 -0.07 21.36 4.85
N GLY A 143 -0.41 21.88 6.03
CA GLY A 143 -1.32 23.01 6.20
C GLY A 143 -1.97 22.99 7.57
N GLY A 144 -2.51 24.13 8.03
CA GLY A 144 -3.23 24.20 9.31
C GLY A 144 -2.42 23.79 10.56
N GLY A 145 -1.08 23.77 10.48
CA GLY A 145 -0.21 23.30 11.57
C GLY A 145 0.01 21.78 11.62
N VAL A 146 -0.46 21.04 10.61
CA VAL A 146 -0.20 19.60 10.46
C VAL A 146 0.70 19.31 9.27
N SER A 147 1.39 18.17 9.35
CA SER A 147 2.12 17.56 8.24
C SER A 147 1.84 16.06 8.28
N VAL A 148 1.56 15.48 7.12
CA VAL A 148 1.19 14.09 6.96
C VAL A 148 1.89 13.52 5.72
N SER A 149 2.27 12.26 5.80
CA SER A 149 2.84 11.50 4.70
C SER A 149 2.17 10.13 4.68
N LEU A 150 1.78 9.66 3.51
CA LEU A 150 1.13 8.37 3.31
C LEU A 150 1.69 7.70 2.05
N ASN A 151 2.27 6.51 2.24
CA ASN A 151 2.68 5.66 1.12
C ASN A 151 1.74 4.45 1.03
N ARG A 152 1.24 4.16 -0.18
CA ARG A 152 0.38 3.01 -0.47
C ARG A 152 0.72 2.38 -1.81
N THR A 153 0.47 1.08 -1.91
CA THR A 153 0.55 0.35 -3.19
C THR A 153 -0.83 -0.14 -3.61
N HIS A 154 -1.05 -0.20 -4.92
CA HIS A 154 -2.31 -0.66 -5.49
C HIS A 154 -2.07 -1.34 -6.85
N GLU A 155 -2.67 -2.50 -7.03
CA GLU A 155 -2.55 -3.28 -8.27
C GLU A 155 -3.65 -2.90 -9.27
N VAL A 156 -3.23 -2.56 -10.48
CA VAL A 156 -4.09 -2.27 -11.63
C VAL A 156 -3.63 -3.11 -12.83
N THR A 157 -4.49 -3.24 -13.83
CA THR A 157 -4.06 -3.82 -15.12
C THR A 157 -3.84 -2.68 -16.11
N CYS A 158 -2.65 -2.53 -16.68
CA CYS A 158 -2.48 -1.68 -17.85
C CYS A 158 -2.93 -2.45 -19.09
N ALA A 159 -3.87 -1.90 -19.86
CA ALA A 159 -4.35 -2.49 -21.10
C ALA A 159 -3.98 -1.59 -22.30
N PRO A 160 -3.43 -2.12 -23.39
CA PRO A 160 -3.14 -1.32 -24.57
C PRO A 160 -4.41 -0.63 -25.09
N GLY A 161 -4.32 0.65 -25.42
CA GLY A 161 -5.42 1.35 -26.07
C GLY A 161 -5.77 0.67 -27.40
N ALA A 162 -7.06 0.52 -27.69
CA ALA A 162 -7.47 0.00 -28.99
C ALA A 162 -6.85 0.85 -30.12
N PRO A 163 -6.23 0.24 -31.15
CA PRO A 163 -5.67 1.00 -32.25
C PRO A 163 -6.79 1.82 -32.90
N ALA A 164 -6.53 3.10 -33.15
CA ALA A 164 -7.48 4.05 -33.75
C ALA A 164 -8.01 3.60 -35.13
N GLU A 165 -7.45 2.55 -35.73
CA GLU A 165 -7.89 1.97 -37.00
C GLU A 165 -9.08 0.98 -36.86
N ALA A 166 -9.39 0.48 -35.65
CA ALA A 166 -10.49 -0.45 -35.45
C ALA A 166 -11.89 0.22 -35.49
N ILE A 167 -11.96 1.54 -35.30
CA ILE A 167 -13.20 2.33 -35.29
C ILE A 167 -13.66 2.76 -36.70
N GLY A 168 -12.84 2.58 -37.73
CA GLY A 168 -13.19 2.92 -39.12
C GLY A 168 -13.93 1.84 -39.91
N ARG A 169 -14.06 0.60 -39.39
CA ARG A 169 -14.59 -0.54 -40.17
C ARG A 169 -16.07 -0.88 -39.92
N LEU A 170 -16.73 -0.19 -38.99
CA LEU A 170 -18.13 -0.47 -38.64
C LEU A 170 -19.14 0.52 -39.26
N THR A 171 -18.69 1.55 -39.97
CA THR A 171 -19.56 2.53 -40.64
C THR A 171 -19.81 2.29 -42.13
N ASP A 172 -19.18 1.29 -42.75
CA ASP A 172 -19.42 0.91 -44.16
C ASP A 172 -20.42 -0.26 -44.29
N GLY A 173 -21.37 -0.33 -43.37
CA GLY A 173 -22.49 -1.27 -43.41
C GLY A 173 -23.79 -0.57 -43.81
N ASN A 174 -23.90 -0.10 -45.06
CA ASN A 174 -25.20 0.32 -45.59
C ASN A 174 -25.40 -0.05 -47.08
N LEU A 175 -26.17 -1.14 -47.24
CA LEU A 175 -27.24 -1.36 -48.23
C LEU A 175 -26.90 -1.22 -49.72
N ASP A 176 -26.69 -2.36 -50.37
CA ASP A 176 -27.20 -2.56 -51.73
C ASP A 176 -28.05 -3.82 -51.77
N ALA A 177 -29.37 -3.61 -51.75
CA ALA A 177 -30.38 -4.61 -52.06
C ALA A 177 -31.09 -4.16 -53.34
N SER A 178 -30.68 -4.74 -54.46
CA SER A 178 -31.37 -4.86 -55.76
C SER A 178 -30.50 -5.83 -56.55
N GLY A 179 -30.82 -7.12 -56.70
CA GLY A 179 -32.05 -7.63 -57.27
C GLY A 179 -32.02 -7.45 -58.79
N ASP A 180 -31.25 -8.30 -59.50
CA ASP A 180 -31.51 -8.77 -60.88
C ASP A 180 -30.35 -9.65 -61.37
N GLU A 181 -30.55 -10.97 -61.41
CA GLU A 181 -29.88 -11.82 -62.41
C GLU A 181 -30.56 -11.58 -63.76
N PRO A 182 -29.80 -11.62 -64.88
CA PRO A 182 -30.02 -12.78 -65.73
C PRO A 182 -28.74 -13.41 -66.30
N LEU A 183 -28.86 -14.73 -66.44
CA LEU A 183 -28.03 -15.66 -67.18
C LEU A 183 -27.73 -15.19 -68.61
N THR A 184 -26.45 -15.21 -69.02
CA THR A 184 -26.05 -15.63 -70.37
C THR A 184 -24.72 -16.37 -70.38
N SER A 185 -24.76 -17.51 -71.07
CA SER A 185 -23.70 -18.45 -71.44
C SER A 185 -22.54 -17.82 -72.22
N GLU A 186 -21.32 -18.31 -72.00
CA GLU A 186 -20.27 -18.65 -72.99
C GLU A 186 -19.10 -19.29 -72.20
N MET A 187 -19.04 -20.60 -72.01
CA MET A 187 -18.37 -21.61 -72.85
C MET A 187 -17.11 -21.17 -73.63
N VAL A 188 -15.96 -21.68 -73.12
CA VAL A 188 -14.88 -22.37 -73.87
C VAL A 188 -14.06 -21.58 -74.89
N SER A 189 -12.77 -21.36 -74.58
CA SER A 189 -11.63 -21.99 -75.27
C SER A 189 -10.38 -21.11 -75.23
N LYS A 190 -9.36 -21.51 -74.45
CA LYS A 190 -7.96 -21.21 -74.81
C LYS A 190 -7.00 -22.18 -74.13
N THR A 191 -6.68 -23.28 -74.81
CA THR A 191 -5.44 -24.04 -74.55
C THR A 191 -4.98 -24.71 -75.85
N ASP A 192 -4.09 -23.99 -76.52
CA ASP A 192 -2.76 -24.42 -76.98
C ASP A 192 -2.48 -25.89 -77.37
N ARG A 193 -2.14 -26.08 -78.67
CA ARG A 193 -1.21 -27.04 -79.33
C ARG A 193 -1.55 -26.96 -80.84
N GLY A 194 -0.67 -26.66 -81.78
CA GLY A 194 0.75 -26.96 -81.89
C GLY A 194 0.92 -28.14 -82.85
N GLY A 195 1.19 -27.83 -84.14
CA GLY A 195 1.92 -28.66 -85.13
C GLY A 195 1.31 -29.96 -85.58
#